data_AF-A0A9E7HJ92-F1
#
_entry.id   AF-A0A9E7HJ92-F1
#
_cell.length_a   1.000
_cell.length_b   1.000
_cell.length_c   1.000
_cell.angle_alpha   90.00
_cell.angle_beta   90.00
_cell.angle_gamma   90.00
#
_symmetry.space_group_name_H-M   'P 1'
#
loop_
_entity.id
_entity.type
_entity.pdbx_description
1 polymer ?
#
loop_
_entity_poly.entity_id
_entity_poly.type
_entity_poly.pdbx_seq_one_letter_code
_entity_poly.pdbx_strand_id
1 'polypeptide(L)'
;MLIFGFHIKTSSHLHHCHSSTMVRIPEVKLSSGGKPMPRIGVGTAVFPFASSEAMRATILRSIELGYRHFDTAAIYQSEEPLGAAIADALRAGAIRSRDELFITSKLWCSDAHPHLVLPALQKTLRNLQLEYLDLYLVHWPVSTRPGKYELPPAKEDLLPIDMSAVWRAMEECHALGLTRSIGVSNFSSKKLETLLSIAKIPPAVNQGNKVEVNPLWQQQKLREFCVAKGIQVCAYSPLGAKGTHWGQNWVMDCGVLEDIAAAKGKTLAQICLRWVYEQGDCVLVKSFNEERMVENLDILDWELSEEEKHEIGQIPQRKGFPGLDFVSDDAPYKSTAELSSSSSSMARMPEVRLSSGGKPMPRIGMGTAVFPFASSEAMRAAILRSIELGYRHFDTAALYQSEEPLGAAIADALRAGAIRSRDELFITSKLWCSDAHPHLVLPALQKTLRNLQLEYLDLYLVHWPVSTRPGKYVLPPAKEDLLPIDMSAVWRAMEECHALGLTRSIGVSNFSSKKLETLLSIAKIPPAVNQVLIIQPNEMHDLISDMVG
;
A
#
# COMPACT_ATOMS: atom_id res chain seq x y z
N MET A 1 -18.41 -34.93 68.13
CA MET A 1 -17.43 -36.02 67.97
C MET A 1 -17.59 -36.59 66.57
N LEU A 2 -16.64 -36.26 65.68
CA LEU A 2 -16.17 -37.02 64.50
C LEU A 2 -15.65 -36.04 63.45
N ILE A 3 -14.33 -36.04 63.34
CA ILE A 3 -13.47 -35.33 62.39
C ILE A 3 -13.23 -36.30 61.23
N PHE A 4 -13.41 -35.85 59.98
CA PHE A 4 -12.94 -36.58 58.80
C PHE A 4 -11.55 -36.06 58.40
N GLY A 5 -10.53 -36.90 58.57
CA GLY A 5 -9.20 -36.68 58.02
C GLY A 5 -9.08 -37.35 56.65
N PHE A 6 -8.56 -36.62 55.66
CA PHE A 6 -8.11 -37.19 54.40
C PHE A 6 -6.60 -37.36 54.39
N HIS A 7 -6.19 -38.58 54.07
CA HIS A 7 -4.82 -39.07 53.99
C HIS A 7 -4.02 -38.42 52.86
N ILE A 8 -2.78 -38.08 53.19
CA ILE A 8 -1.68 -37.75 52.27
C ILE A 8 -1.23 -39.04 51.57
N LYS A 9 -1.10 -39.02 50.25
CA LYS A 9 -0.24 -39.93 49.49
C LYS A 9 0.80 -39.11 48.73
N THR A 10 2.04 -39.24 49.18
CA THR A 10 3.24 -38.85 48.46
C THR A 10 3.46 -39.80 47.28
N SER A 11 3.77 -39.26 46.11
CA SER A 11 4.36 -40.00 45.00
C SER A 11 5.51 -39.20 44.43
N SER A 12 6.72 -39.60 44.79
CA SER A 12 7.97 -39.26 44.14
C SER A 12 8.07 -39.93 42.76
N HIS A 13 8.78 -39.25 41.85
CA HIS A 13 9.28 -39.69 40.53
C HIS A 13 8.65 -38.97 39.33
N LEU A 14 9.29 -37.86 38.93
CA LEU A 14 10.01 -37.72 37.66
C LEU A 14 10.62 -36.32 37.63
N HIS A 15 11.84 -36.18 38.18
CA HIS A 15 12.71 -35.09 37.78
C HIS A 15 13.11 -35.33 36.32
N HIS A 16 12.31 -34.85 35.38
CA HIS A 16 12.79 -34.62 34.03
C HIS A 16 13.75 -33.44 34.11
N CYS A 17 15.02 -33.75 34.27
CA CYS A 17 16.12 -32.83 33.96
C CYS A 17 15.98 -32.51 32.46
N HIS A 18 15.21 -31.46 32.14
CA HIS A 18 15.32 -30.82 30.85
C HIS A 18 16.70 -30.16 30.87
N SER A 19 17.69 -30.88 30.35
CA SER A 19 18.82 -30.23 29.70
C SER A 19 18.19 -29.33 28.63
N SER A 20 17.93 -28.06 28.96
CA SER A 20 17.47 -27.10 27.99
C SER A 20 18.66 -26.86 27.07
N THR A 21 18.68 -27.59 25.96
CA THR A 21 19.42 -27.14 24.78
C THR A 21 18.91 -25.74 24.50
N MET A 22 19.73 -24.73 24.81
CA MET A 22 19.40 -23.33 24.55
C MET A 22 18.96 -23.21 23.09
N VAL A 23 17.71 -22.80 22.87
CA VAL A 23 17.17 -22.61 21.53
C VAL A 23 18.00 -21.50 20.86
N ARG A 24 18.75 -21.85 19.82
CA ARG A 24 19.54 -20.88 19.07
C ARG A 24 18.63 -20.18 18.07
N ILE A 25 18.20 -18.98 18.41
CA ILE A 25 17.36 -18.15 17.54
C ILE A 25 18.20 -17.68 16.33
N PRO A 26 17.75 -17.93 15.09
CA PRO A 26 18.43 -17.44 13.90
C PRO A 26 18.52 -15.91 13.89
N GLU A 27 19.59 -15.39 13.30
CA GLU A 27 19.89 -13.96 13.27
C GLU A 27 19.89 -13.44 11.83
N VAL A 28 19.57 -12.15 11.66
CA VAL A 28 19.64 -11.46 10.38
C VAL A 28 20.65 -10.32 10.45
N LYS A 29 21.46 -10.16 9.40
CA LYS A 29 22.41 -9.06 9.29
C LYS A 29 21.67 -7.80 8.85
N LEU A 30 21.85 -6.73 9.62
CA LEU A 30 21.34 -5.41 9.26
C LEU A 30 22.31 -4.70 8.30
N SER A 31 21.78 -3.84 7.45
CA SER A 31 22.55 -3.08 6.45
C SER A 31 23.53 -2.08 7.07
N SER A 32 23.33 -1.71 8.33
CA SER A 32 24.25 -0.88 9.12
C SER A 32 25.56 -1.57 9.50
N GLY A 33 25.69 -2.89 9.29
CA GLY A 33 26.91 -3.65 9.59
C GLY A 33 27.18 -3.91 11.08
N GLY A 34 26.20 -3.64 11.95
CA GLY A 34 26.27 -3.93 13.38
C GLY A 34 26.05 -5.41 13.73
N LYS A 35 25.88 -5.69 15.03
CA LYS A 35 25.55 -7.02 15.55
C LYS A 35 24.29 -7.56 14.82
N PRO A 36 24.30 -8.84 14.39
CA PRO A 36 23.10 -9.46 13.83
C PRO A 36 21.91 -9.39 14.78
N MET A 37 20.72 -9.17 14.23
CA MET A 37 19.47 -9.05 14.96
C MET A 37 18.80 -10.43 15.08
N PRO A 38 18.51 -10.93 16.28
CA PRO A 38 17.74 -12.16 16.44
C PRO A 38 16.35 -12.02 15.82
N ARG A 39 15.96 -12.99 15.00
CA ARG A 39 14.72 -12.94 14.21
C ARG A 39 13.45 -13.06 15.04
N ILE A 40 13.55 -13.53 16.28
CA ILE A 40 12.44 -13.56 17.24
C ILE A 40 12.83 -12.69 18.43
N GLY A 41 11.99 -11.70 18.75
CA GLY A 41 12.18 -10.79 19.86
C GLY A 41 10.93 -10.66 20.76
N VAL A 42 11.15 -10.18 21.97
CA VAL A 42 10.09 -9.92 22.95
C VAL A 42 9.68 -8.46 22.90
N GLY A 43 8.44 -8.19 22.50
CA GLY A 43 7.84 -6.87 22.58
C GLY A 43 7.30 -6.56 23.98
N THR A 44 7.50 -5.33 24.46
CA THR A 44 7.04 -4.89 25.79
C THR A 44 5.83 -3.94 25.75
N ALA A 45 5.24 -3.71 24.58
CA ALA A 45 4.04 -2.88 24.42
C ALA A 45 2.80 -3.59 25.01
N VAL A 46 2.24 -3.04 26.08
CA VAL A 46 1.06 -3.60 26.77
C VAL A 46 0.09 -2.47 27.12
N PHE A 47 -1.21 -2.73 26.96
CA PHE A 47 -2.25 -1.81 27.38
C PHE A 47 -3.38 -2.57 28.09
N PRO A 48 -3.84 -2.13 29.28
CA PRO A 48 -3.20 -1.12 30.14
C PRO A 48 -1.77 -1.52 30.52
N PHE A 49 -0.94 -0.56 30.93
CA PHE A 49 0.46 -0.84 31.28
C PHE A 49 0.54 -1.88 32.40
N ALA A 50 1.45 -2.84 32.25
CA ALA A 50 1.71 -3.82 33.29
C ALA A 50 2.48 -3.17 34.46
N SER A 51 2.39 -3.78 35.64
CA SER A 51 3.24 -3.35 36.76
C SER A 51 4.71 -3.54 36.42
N SER A 52 5.57 -2.65 36.93
CA SER A 52 7.02 -2.73 36.72
C SER A 52 7.60 -4.08 37.15
N GLU A 53 7.09 -4.65 38.24
CA GLU A 53 7.52 -5.97 38.74
C GLU A 53 7.16 -7.11 37.78
N ALA A 54 5.91 -7.15 37.29
CA ALA A 54 5.47 -8.17 36.34
C ALA A 54 6.26 -8.09 35.03
N MET A 55 6.50 -6.87 34.53
CA MET A 55 7.32 -6.64 33.33
C MET A 55 8.76 -7.12 33.53
N ARG A 56 9.40 -6.73 34.64
CA ARG A 56 10.77 -7.14 34.98
C ARG A 56 10.90 -8.66 35.08
N ALA A 57 9.99 -9.32 35.81
CA ALA A 57 9.99 -10.77 35.97
C ALA A 57 9.83 -11.51 34.62
N THR A 58 8.95 -11.00 33.76
CA THR A 58 8.68 -11.55 32.43
C THR A 58 9.89 -11.45 31.51
N ILE A 59 10.58 -10.31 31.54
CA ILE A 59 11.79 -10.08 30.75
C ILE A 59 12.91 -10.99 31.24
N LEU A 60 13.12 -11.08 32.56
CA LEU A 60 14.13 -11.96 33.14
C LEU A 60 13.87 -13.42 32.74
N ARG A 61 12.61 -13.87 32.85
CA ARG A 61 12.23 -15.22 32.42
C ARG A 61 12.46 -15.45 30.92
N SER A 62 12.16 -14.46 30.08
CA SER A 62 12.44 -14.54 28.64
C SER A 62 13.94 -14.71 28.35
N ILE A 63 14.82 -14.02 29.08
CA ILE A 63 16.27 -14.18 28.95
C ILE A 63 16.69 -15.62 29.30
N GLU A 64 16.16 -16.18 30.38
CA GLU A 64 16.44 -17.55 30.83
C GLU A 64 15.97 -18.60 29.80
N LEU A 65 14.85 -18.35 29.11
CA LEU A 65 14.33 -19.22 28.04
C LEU A 65 15.14 -19.14 26.74
N GLY A 66 16.06 -18.18 26.61
CA GLY A 66 16.95 -18.05 25.45
C GLY A 66 16.63 -16.86 24.54
N TYR A 67 15.65 -16.02 24.86
CA TYR A 67 15.44 -14.78 24.10
C TYR A 67 16.65 -13.85 24.24
N ARG A 68 17.05 -13.25 23.12
CA ARG A 68 18.18 -12.31 23.06
C ARG A 68 17.83 -11.00 22.37
N HIS A 69 16.57 -10.78 22.00
CA HIS A 69 16.10 -9.55 21.37
C HIS A 69 14.88 -9.01 22.12
N PHE A 70 14.95 -7.74 22.56
CA PHE A 70 13.90 -7.05 23.29
C PHE A 70 13.54 -5.74 22.59
N ASP A 71 12.25 -5.52 22.39
CA ASP A 71 11.68 -4.33 21.77
C ASP A 71 10.85 -3.54 22.80
N THR A 72 11.29 -2.31 23.07
CA THR A 72 10.63 -1.35 23.96
C THR A 72 10.43 0.00 23.27
N ALA A 73 9.89 0.98 23.99
CA ALA A 73 9.77 2.37 23.57
C ALA A 73 9.58 3.27 24.80
N ALA A 74 10.00 4.54 24.70
CA ALA A 74 9.82 5.52 25.76
C ALA A 74 8.36 5.64 26.24
N ILE A 75 7.39 5.52 25.33
CA ILE A 75 5.95 5.62 25.64
C ILE A 75 5.39 4.38 26.35
N TYR A 76 6.07 3.22 26.31
CA TYR A 76 5.55 1.97 26.87
C TYR A 76 5.76 1.86 28.39
N GLN A 77 6.50 2.78 29.01
CA GLN A 77 6.87 2.74 30.43
C GLN A 77 7.57 1.43 30.86
N SER A 78 8.19 0.73 29.91
CA SER A 78 8.85 -0.56 30.15
C SER A 78 10.38 -0.49 30.07
N GLU A 79 10.95 0.69 29.79
CA GLU A 79 12.41 0.88 29.73
C GLU A 79 13.07 0.64 31.09
N GLU A 80 12.56 1.21 32.17
CA GLU A 80 13.13 1.01 33.52
C GLU A 80 13.03 -0.47 33.98
N PRO A 81 11.87 -1.16 33.87
CA PRO A 81 11.79 -2.60 34.15
C PRO A 81 12.75 -3.45 33.30
N LEU A 82 12.93 -3.11 32.03
CA LEU A 82 13.86 -3.82 31.14
C LEU A 82 15.30 -3.63 31.58
N GLY A 83 15.71 -2.39 31.89
CA GLY A 83 17.04 -2.12 32.43
C GLY A 83 17.34 -2.88 33.72
N ALA A 84 16.37 -2.88 34.65
CA ALA A 84 16.49 -3.62 35.90
C ALA A 84 16.60 -5.14 35.68
N ALA A 85 15.81 -5.71 34.76
CA ALA A 85 15.86 -7.13 34.41
C ALA A 85 17.18 -7.54 33.76
N ILE A 86 17.75 -6.70 32.88
CA ILE A 86 19.06 -6.93 32.29
C ILE A 86 20.14 -6.95 33.38
N ALA A 87 20.08 -6.00 34.32
CA ALA A 87 21.01 -5.96 35.45
C ALA A 87 20.89 -7.20 36.35
N ASP A 88 19.67 -7.70 36.59
CA ASP A 88 19.46 -8.97 37.28
C ASP A 88 20.06 -10.15 36.53
N ALA A 89 19.81 -10.24 35.21
CA ALA A 89 20.29 -11.33 34.38
C ALA A 89 21.83 -11.39 34.34
N LEU A 90 22.50 -10.23 34.33
CA LEU A 90 23.95 -10.13 34.44
C LEU A 90 24.44 -10.60 35.82
N ARG A 91 23.80 -10.14 36.91
CA ARG A 91 24.16 -10.55 38.28
C ARG A 91 23.95 -12.04 38.53
N ALA A 92 22.87 -12.60 37.99
CA ALA A 92 22.53 -14.02 38.10
C ALA A 92 23.35 -14.91 37.15
N GLY A 93 24.12 -14.33 36.22
CA GLY A 93 24.90 -15.07 35.22
C GLY A 93 24.04 -15.71 34.12
N ALA A 94 22.77 -15.30 33.97
CA ALA A 94 21.91 -15.75 32.87
C ALA A 94 22.39 -15.25 31.50
N ILE A 95 23.12 -14.13 31.49
CA ILE A 95 23.91 -13.62 30.36
C ILE A 95 25.29 -13.20 30.87
N ARG A 96 26.34 -13.38 30.05
CA ARG A 96 27.72 -13.03 30.44
C ARG A 96 28.03 -11.55 30.24
N SER A 97 27.37 -10.92 29.28
CA SER A 97 27.58 -9.52 28.92
C SER A 97 26.33 -8.90 28.31
N ARG A 98 26.23 -7.57 28.36
CA ARG A 98 25.19 -6.80 27.66
C ARG A 98 25.20 -7.07 26.14
N ASP A 99 26.37 -7.38 25.59
CA ASP A 99 26.57 -7.66 24.17
C ASP A 99 25.86 -8.94 23.71
N GLU A 100 25.36 -9.80 24.61
CA GLU A 100 24.51 -10.93 24.23
C GLU A 100 23.09 -10.51 23.82
N LEU A 101 22.62 -9.34 24.26
CA LEU A 101 21.28 -8.86 23.97
C LEU A 101 21.26 -7.91 22.76
N PHE A 102 20.11 -7.84 22.11
CA PHE A 102 19.76 -6.87 21.07
C PHE A 102 18.58 -6.06 21.59
N ILE A 103 18.80 -4.78 21.91
CA ILE A 103 17.79 -3.91 22.52
C ILE A 103 17.37 -2.82 21.54
N THR A 104 16.07 -2.77 21.28
CA THR A 104 15.41 -1.76 20.45
C THR A 104 14.60 -0.81 21.32
N SER A 105 14.76 0.51 21.12
CA SER A 105 13.82 1.53 21.63
C SER A 105 13.41 2.50 20.54
N LYS A 106 12.45 3.39 20.84
CA LYS A 106 11.78 4.25 19.86
C LYS A 106 11.63 5.69 20.34
N LEU A 107 11.92 6.64 19.45
CA LEU A 107 11.69 8.06 19.59
C LEU A 107 10.19 8.37 19.48
N TRP A 108 9.57 8.85 20.57
CA TRP A 108 8.15 9.19 20.59
C TRP A 108 7.82 10.49 19.85
N CYS A 109 6.56 10.66 19.44
CA CYS A 109 6.09 11.79 18.63
C CYS A 109 6.38 13.16 19.27
N SER A 110 6.33 13.26 20.61
CA SER A 110 6.61 14.51 21.33
C SER A 110 8.08 14.91 21.30
N ASP A 111 8.96 13.96 21.03
CA ASP A 111 10.40 14.16 20.94
C ASP A 111 10.90 14.12 19.50
N ALA A 112 10.00 13.92 18.53
CA ALA A 112 10.29 13.91 17.10
C ALA A 112 10.52 15.33 16.56
N HIS A 113 11.44 16.03 17.20
CA HIS A 113 11.93 17.37 16.86
C HIS A 113 13.46 17.31 16.88
N PRO A 114 14.17 17.95 15.93
CA PRO A 114 15.62 17.73 15.75
C PRO A 114 16.45 17.94 17.03
N HIS A 115 16.13 18.99 17.79
CA HIS A 115 16.83 19.35 19.03
C HIS A 115 16.46 18.47 20.25
N LEU A 116 15.44 17.62 20.14
CA LEU A 116 14.97 16.73 21.23
C LEU A 116 15.40 15.28 21.04
N VAL A 117 15.79 14.88 19.82
CA VAL A 117 16.16 13.49 19.49
C VAL A 117 17.29 12.97 20.38
N LEU A 118 18.40 13.70 20.49
CA LEU A 118 19.54 13.31 21.32
C LEU A 118 19.20 13.28 22.81
N PRO A 119 18.56 14.32 23.41
CA PRO A 119 18.07 14.27 24.79
C PRO A 119 17.14 13.08 25.08
N ALA A 120 16.24 12.75 24.14
CA ALA A 120 15.31 11.64 24.27
C ALA A 120 16.04 10.29 24.30
N LEU A 121 17.00 10.07 23.39
CA LEU A 121 17.83 8.87 23.41
C LEU A 121 18.63 8.75 24.71
N GLN A 122 19.24 9.83 25.17
CA GLN A 122 19.97 9.83 26.45
C GLN A 122 19.07 9.51 27.64
N LYS A 123 17.81 9.99 27.63
CA LYS A 123 16.81 9.64 28.65
C LYS A 123 16.50 8.14 28.61
N THR A 124 16.22 7.58 27.42
CA THR A 124 16.02 6.15 27.22
C THR A 124 17.21 5.31 27.74
N LEU A 125 18.44 5.71 27.42
CA LEU A 125 19.66 5.03 27.89
C LEU A 125 19.79 5.06 29.41
N ARG A 126 19.45 6.18 30.06
CA ARG A 126 19.40 6.27 31.53
C ARG A 126 18.35 5.36 32.14
N ASN A 127 17.13 5.35 31.58
CA ASN A 127 16.04 4.49 32.04
C ASN A 127 16.44 3.00 31.94
N LEU A 128 17.03 2.61 30.82
CA LEU A 128 17.52 1.25 30.58
C LEU A 128 18.81 0.91 31.34
N GLN A 129 19.51 1.92 31.88
CA GLN A 129 20.84 1.78 32.48
C GLN A 129 21.86 1.18 31.49
N LEU A 130 21.83 1.65 30.24
CA LEU A 130 22.69 1.19 29.15
C LEU A 130 23.52 2.33 28.58
N GLU A 131 24.67 1.98 27.99
CA GLU A 131 25.54 2.94 27.29
C GLU A 131 25.13 3.13 25.83
N TYR A 132 24.49 2.12 25.22
CA TYR A 132 24.06 2.15 23.83
C TYR A 132 22.82 1.28 23.58
N LEU A 133 22.11 1.58 22.49
CA LEU A 133 21.06 0.74 21.90
C LEU A 133 21.56 0.01 20.66
N ASP A 134 21.08 -1.21 20.43
CA ASP A 134 21.38 -1.94 19.19
C ASP A 134 20.59 -1.34 18.01
N LEU A 135 19.36 -0.89 18.26
CA LEU A 135 18.49 -0.25 17.28
C LEU A 135 17.68 0.90 17.90
N TYR A 136 17.64 2.06 17.24
CA TYR A 136 16.77 3.18 17.61
C TYR A 136 15.86 3.58 16.46
N LEU A 137 14.55 3.63 16.72
CA LEU A 137 13.52 3.83 15.68
C LEU A 137 12.78 5.16 15.83
N VAL A 138 12.48 5.84 14.73
CA VAL A 138 11.41 6.86 14.72
C VAL A 138 10.07 6.15 14.87
N HIS A 139 9.32 6.36 15.97
CA HIS A 139 8.16 5.52 16.31
C HIS A 139 6.98 5.71 15.33
N TRP A 140 6.70 6.95 14.92
CA TRP A 140 5.66 7.29 13.95
C TRP A 140 6.11 8.42 13.02
N PRO A 141 5.62 8.49 11.77
CA PRO A 141 5.90 9.59 10.84
C PRO A 141 5.05 10.84 11.15
N VAL A 142 4.97 11.23 12.42
CA VAL A 142 4.26 12.41 12.96
C VAL A 142 5.04 12.99 14.13
N SER A 143 4.91 14.29 14.34
CA SER A 143 5.36 14.94 15.57
C SER A 143 4.15 15.35 16.39
N THR A 144 4.32 15.51 17.70
CA THR A 144 3.32 16.13 18.55
C THR A 144 3.92 17.30 19.32
N ARG A 145 3.08 18.09 19.98
CA ARG A 145 3.53 19.16 20.87
C ARG A 145 4.58 18.63 21.86
N PRO A 146 5.77 19.26 21.95
CA PRO A 146 6.81 18.82 22.87
C PRO A 146 6.36 18.70 24.32
N GLY A 147 6.92 17.73 25.03
CA GLY A 147 6.70 17.52 26.47
C GLY A 147 5.42 16.77 26.86
N LYS A 148 4.52 16.48 25.91
CA LYS A 148 3.30 15.70 26.17
C LYS A 148 3.43 14.23 25.76
N TYR A 149 3.58 13.34 26.74
CA TYR A 149 3.66 11.90 26.52
C TYR A 149 2.31 11.24 26.77
N GLU A 150 1.49 11.17 25.73
CA GLU A 150 0.15 10.57 25.77
C GLU A 150 0.02 9.45 24.73
N LEU A 151 -0.76 8.43 25.06
CA LEU A 151 -1.07 7.30 24.18
C LEU A 151 -2.57 6.97 24.28
N PRO A 152 -3.38 7.22 23.23
CA PRO A 152 -3.02 7.91 21.98
C PRO A 152 -2.70 9.40 22.19
N PRO A 153 -1.96 10.06 21.28
CA PRO A 153 -1.80 11.51 21.33
C PRO A 153 -3.12 12.25 21.16
N ALA A 154 -3.27 13.40 21.84
CA ALA A 154 -4.35 14.33 21.57
C ALA A 154 -4.27 14.88 20.14
N LYS A 155 -5.43 14.99 19.46
CA LYS A 155 -5.49 15.34 18.02
C LYS A 155 -5.03 16.77 17.75
N GLU A 156 -5.34 17.68 18.66
CA GLU A 156 -4.94 19.09 18.67
C GLU A 156 -3.44 19.31 18.88
N ASP A 157 -2.71 18.28 19.30
CA ASP A 157 -1.27 18.33 19.49
C ASP A 157 -0.50 17.76 18.29
N LEU A 158 -1.17 17.22 17.27
CA LEU A 158 -0.53 16.66 16.08
C LEU A 158 0.14 17.75 15.23
N LEU A 159 1.41 17.55 14.88
CA LEU A 159 2.25 18.49 14.14
C LEU A 159 2.95 17.79 12.97
N PRO A 160 3.22 18.51 11.86
CA PRO A 160 3.97 17.95 10.76
C PRO A 160 5.39 17.63 11.23
N ILE A 161 5.90 16.47 10.84
CA ILE A 161 7.26 16.05 11.18
C ILE A 161 8.25 16.56 10.12
N ASP A 162 9.30 17.25 10.56
CA ASP A 162 10.48 17.50 9.72
C ASP A 162 11.35 16.23 9.70
N MET A 163 10.96 15.27 8.88
CA MET A 163 11.68 13.99 8.77
C MET A 163 13.14 14.17 8.39
N SER A 164 13.48 15.20 7.60
CA SER A 164 14.86 15.42 7.17
C SER A 164 15.73 15.84 8.34
N ALA A 165 15.28 16.80 9.13
CA ALA A 165 16.03 17.27 10.29
C ALA A 165 16.01 16.25 11.44
N VAL A 166 14.89 15.55 11.68
CA VAL A 166 14.82 14.46 12.66
C VAL A 166 15.76 13.32 12.28
N TRP A 167 15.80 12.90 11.01
CA TRP A 167 16.69 11.83 10.59
C TRP A 167 18.17 12.21 10.70
N ARG A 168 18.54 13.46 10.38
CA ARG A 168 19.93 13.94 10.61
C ARG A 168 20.32 13.85 12.09
N ALA A 169 19.41 14.16 13.01
CA ALA A 169 19.68 14.01 14.44
C ALA A 169 19.77 12.52 14.85
N MET A 170 19.02 11.62 14.21
CA MET A 170 19.18 10.17 14.39
C MET A 170 20.55 9.68 13.89
N GLU A 171 21.02 10.19 12.74
CA GLU A 171 22.36 9.92 12.21
C GLU A 171 23.46 10.43 13.14
N GLU A 172 23.27 11.57 13.78
CA GLU A 172 24.18 12.10 14.80
C GLU A 172 24.23 11.18 16.03
N CYS A 173 23.08 10.73 16.55
CA CYS A 173 23.02 9.75 17.64
C CYS A 173 23.78 8.46 17.30
N HIS A 174 23.71 8.01 16.04
CA HIS A 174 24.47 6.86 15.58
C HIS A 174 25.97 7.16 15.50
N ALA A 175 26.37 8.32 14.96
CA ALA A 175 27.76 8.74 14.87
C ALA A 175 28.43 8.89 16.26
N LEU A 176 27.66 9.33 17.27
CA LEU A 176 28.08 9.39 18.67
C LEU A 176 28.21 8.02 19.35
N GLY A 177 27.82 6.93 18.66
CA GLY A 177 27.89 5.57 19.20
C GLY A 177 26.80 5.21 20.21
N LEU A 178 25.83 6.11 20.45
CA LEU A 178 24.70 5.89 21.37
C LEU A 178 23.70 4.86 20.82
N THR A 179 23.72 4.65 19.50
CA THR A 179 23.01 3.55 18.86
C THR A 179 23.84 2.94 17.74
N ARG A 180 23.74 1.60 17.58
CA ARG A 180 24.46 0.85 16.54
C ARG A 180 23.75 0.87 15.19
N SER A 181 22.43 1.00 15.20
CA SER A 181 21.60 1.05 14.00
C SER A 181 20.42 2.00 14.20
N ILE A 182 20.01 2.68 13.14
CA ILE A 182 18.82 3.53 13.14
C ILE A 182 17.80 3.02 12.13
N GLY A 183 16.53 3.21 12.44
CA GLY A 183 15.43 2.77 11.59
C GLY A 183 14.18 3.58 11.83
N VAL A 184 13.08 3.10 11.27
CA VAL A 184 11.77 3.73 11.38
C VAL A 184 10.70 2.73 11.78
N SER A 185 9.56 3.23 12.23
CA SER A 185 8.38 2.45 12.52
C SER A 185 7.15 3.13 11.95
N ASN A 186 6.22 2.33 11.40
CA ASN A 186 4.98 2.76 10.76
C ASN A 186 5.17 3.54 9.45
N PHE A 187 6.25 3.29 8.71
CA PHE A 187 6.52 3.96 7.43
C PHE A 187 5.98 3.15 6.26
N SER A 188 5.34 3.85 5.33
CA SER A 188 4.91 3.30 4.05
C SER A 188 6.05 3.33 3.02
N SER A 189 5.92 2.57 1.92
CA SER A 189 6.96 2.54 0.87
C SER A 189 7.31 3.93 0.33
N LYS A 190 6.32 4.81 0.18
CA LYS A 190 6.53 6.20 -0.26
C LYS A 190 7.34 7.01 0.76
N LYS A 191 7.00 6.90 2.04
CA LYS A 191 7.74 7.61 3.11
C LYS A 191 9.17 7.07 3.24
N LEU A 192 9.36 5.76 3.08
CA LEU A 192 10.69 5.16 3.01
C LEU A 192 11.47 5.66 1.79
N GLU A 193 10.85 5.74 0.62
CA GLU A 193 11.49 6.26 -0.59
C GLU A 193 11.92 7.72 -0.42
N THR A 194 11.05 8.57 0.13
CA THR A 194 11.42 9.95 0.49
C THR A 194 12.60 9.96 1.47
N LEU A 195 12.56 9.14 2.52
CA LEU A 195 13.64 9.09 3.51
C LEU A 195 14.97 8.62 2.90
N LEU A 196 14.95 7.57 2.09
CA LEU A 196 16.12 7.05 1.39
C LEU A 196 16.75 8.09 0.45
N SER A 197 15.95 8.98 -0.14
CA SER A 197 16.47 10.04 -1.02
C SER A 197 17.26 11.13 -0.30
N ILE A 198 17.11 11.25 1.02
CA ILE A 198 17.74 12.29 1.85
C ILE A 198 18.71 11.75 2.90
N ALA A 199 18.61 10.47 3.23
CA ALA A 199 19.40 9.80 4.27
C ALA A 199 20.84 9.56 3.80
N LYS A 200 21.81 9.91 4.65
CA LYS A 200 23.20 9.47 4.50
C LYS A 200 23.37 8.04 5.00
N ILE A 201 22.69 7.72 6.09
CA ILE A 201 22.64 6.38 6.67
C ILE A 201 21.23 5.85 6.42
N PRO A 202 21.04 4.87 5.53
CA PRO A 202 19.72 4.35 5.22
C PRO A 202 19.10 3.67 6.47
N PRO A 203 17.77 3.69 6.62
CA PRO A 203 17.11 2.99 7.72
C PRO A 203 17.39 1.49 7.63
N ALA A 204 17.94 0.92 8.70
CA ALA A 204 18.26 -0.51 8.77
C ALA A 204 17.00 -1.37 8.93
N VAL A 205 15.96 -0.83 9.58
CA VAL A 205 14.73 -1.54 9.94
C VAL A 205 13.50 -0.67 9.69
N ASN A 206 12.39 -1.28 9.26
CA ASN A 206 11.04 -0.72 9.34
C ASN A 206 10.14 -1.64 10.20
N GLN A 207 9.62 -1.12 11.32
CA GLN A 207 8.80 -1.85 12.30
C GLN A 207 7.35 -1.30 12.38
N GLY A 208 6.37 -1.97 12.99
CA GLY A 208 5.10 -1.32 13.44
C GLY A 208 3.83 -1.60 12.60
N ASN A 209 2.69 -0.95 12.88
CA ASN A 209 1.32 -1.17 12.35
C ASN A 209 1.09 -0.85 10.85
N LYS A 210 2.00 -0.13 10.18
CA LYS A 210 2.09 -0.13 8.70
C LYS A 210 3.03 -1.23 8.21
N VAL A 211 3.42 -2.15 9.09
CA VAL A 211 4.21 -3.38 8.93
C VAL A 211 3.59 -4.49 9.82
N GLU A 212 2.31 -4.35 10.21
CA GLU A 212 1.55 -5.48 10.73
C GLU A 212 1.61 -6.50 9.60
N VAL A 213 2.41 -7.53 9.81
CA VAL A 213 2.60 -8.64 8.90
C VAL A 213 2.03 -9.81 9.65
N ASN A 214 0.83 -10.17 9.27
CA ASN A 214 0.17 -11.37 9.71
C ASN A 214 -0.62 -11.94 8.52
N PRO A 215 -1.13 -13.17 8.61
CA PRO A 215 -1.86 -13.79 7.51
C PRO A 215 -3.02 -12.94 6.93
N LEU A 216 -3.66 -12.09 7.75
CA LEU A 216 -4.77 -11.22 7.34
C LEU A 216 -4.32 -9.84 6.82
N TRP A 217 -3.07 -9.44 7.04
CA TRP A 217 -2.49 -8.23 6.48
C TRP A 217 -1.02 -8.47 6.15
N GLN A 218 -0.77 -8.94 4.93
CA GLN A 218 0.52 -9.53 4.55
C GLN A 218 1.54 -8.51 4.07
N GLN A 219 1.08 -7.36 3.57
CA GLN A 219 1.93 -6.23 3.14
C GLN A 219 3.01 -6.56 2.13
N GLN A 220 2.69 -7.46 1.20
CA GLN A 220 3.61 -7.92 0.16
C GLN A 220 4.37 -6.78 -0.54
N LYS A 221 3.67 -5.74 -1.01
CA LYS A 221 4.30 -4.58 -1.68
C LYS A 221 5.35 -3.85 -0.82
N LEU A 222 5.08 -3.70 0.48
CA LEU A 222 6.03 -3.04 1.38
C LEU A 222 7.24 -3.93 1.65
N ARG A 223 7.01 -5.23 1.87
CA ARG A 223 8.10 -6.19 2.09
C ARG A 223 9.01 -6.30 0.90
N GLU A 224 8.46 -6.45 -0.31
CA GLU A 224 9.23 -6.47 -1.55
C GLU A 224 10.06 -5.20 -1.72
N PHE A 225 9.48 -4.02 -1.43
CA PHE A 225 10.21 -2.76 -1.44
C PHE A 225 11.36 -2.74 -0.43
N CYS A 226 11.10 -3.13 0.82
CA CYS A 226 12.10 -3.16 1.88
C CYS A 226 13.25 -4.12 1.54
N VAL A 227 12.95 -5.34 1.07
CA VAL A 227 13.93 -6.32 0.61
C VAL A 227 14.79 -5.74 -0.51
N ALA A 228 14.18 -5.13 -1.53
CA ALA A 228 14.89 -4.52 -2.64
C ALA A 228 15.81 -3.35 -2.22
N LYS A 229 15.55 -2.73 -1.07
CA LYS A 229 16.34 -1.62 -0.51
C LYS A 229 17.27 -2.05 0.62
N GLY A 230 17.32 -3.34 0.97
CA GLY A 230 18.14 -3.83 2.08
C GLY A 230 17.67 -3.34 3.46
N ILE A 231 16.36 -3.09 3.61
CA ILE A 231 15.72 -2.69 4.87
C ILE A 231 15.08 -3.94 5.49
N GLN A 232 15.44 -4.28 6.72
CA GLN A 232 14.83 -5.40 7.42
C GLN A 232 13.42 -5.03 7.90
N VAL A 233 12.47 -5.92 7.64
CA VAL A 233 11.09 -5.80 8.11
C VAL A 233 10.98 -6.50 9.47
N CYS A 234 10.37 -5.83 10.44
CA CYS A 234 10.11 -6.39 11.76
C CYS A 234 8.62 -6.28 12.10
N ALA A 235 7.94 -7.41 12.08
CA ALA A 235 6.51 -7.54 12.31
C ALA A 235 6.19 -7.33 13.80
N TYR A 236 5.48 -6.25 14.07
CA TYR A 236 4.81 -6.03 15.34
C TYR A 236 3.37 -6.56 15.25
N SER A 237 2.82 -6.99 16.38
CA SER A 237 1.47 -7.58 16.48
C SER A 237 1.19 -8.72 15.47
N PRO A 238 2.08 -9.72 15.36
CA PRO A 238 1.85 -10.87 14.46
C PRO A 238 0.56 -11.65 14.80
N LEU A 239 0.01 -11.46 16.01
CA LEU A 239 -1.20 -12.09 16.52
C LEU A 239 -2.40 -11.12 16.64
N GLY A 240 -2.39 -9.99 15.92
CA GLY A 240 -3.51 -9.02 15.90
C GLY A 240 -3.65 -8.11 17.13
N ALA A 241 -2.68 -8.15 18.07
CA ALA A 241 -2.65 -7.30 19.27
C ALA A 241 -3.86 -7.44 20.21
N LYS A 242 -4.45 -8.63 20.29
CA LYS A 242 -5.58 -8.97 21.18
C LYS A 242 -5.42 -8.38 22.59
N GLY A 243 -6.44 -7.63 23.04
CA GLY A 243 -6.50 -7.02 24.37
C GLY A 243 -5.93 -5.59 24.47
N THR A 244 -5.41 -5.02 23.39
CA THR A 244 -4.98 -3.62 23.34
C THR A 244 -6.07 -2.73 22.70
N HIS A 245 -6.03 -1.41 22.92
CA HIS A 245 -7.01 -0.50 22.30
C HIS A 245 -6.85 -0.38 20.77
N TRP A 246 -5.71 -0.78 20.22
CA TRP A 246 -5.41 -0.78 18.78
C TRP A 246 -5.55 -2.15 18.10
N GLY A 247 -5.78 -3.21 18.89
CA GLY A 247 -5.82 -4.59 18.41
C GLY A 247 -7.21 -5.07 18.00
N GLN A 248 -7.23 -6.16 17.23
CA GLN A 248 -8.44 -6.86 16.80
C GLN A 248 -8.23 -8.37 16.95
N ASN A 249 -9.31 -9.11 17.23
CA ASN A 249 -9.21 -10.57 17.38
C ASN A 249 -9.21 -11.32 16.04
N TRP A 250 -9.40 -10.63 14.90
CA TRP A 250 -9.62 -11.26 13.60
C TRP A 250 -8.56 -12.29 13.19
N VAL A 251 -7.29 -12.07 13.55
CA VAL A 251 -6.21 -13.02 13.26
C VAL A 251 -6.41 -14.31 14.06
N MET A 252 -6.77 -14.18 15.34
CA MET A 252 -6.95 -15.32 16.25
C MET A 252 -8.29 -16.04 16.05
N ASP A 253 -9.25 -15.42 15.36
CA ASP A 253 -10.59 -15.94 15.08
C ASP A 253 -10.71 -16.40 13.61
N CYS A 254 -9.59 -16.57 12.89
CA CYS A 254 -9.59 -16.95 11.47
C CYS A 254 -9.69 -18.47 11.31
N GLY A 255 -10.82 -18.94 10.79
CA GLY A 255 -11.08 -20.38 10.58
C GLY A 255 -10.02 -21.08 9.72
N VAL A 256 -9.51 -20.44 8.67
CA VAL A 256 -8.43 -21.02 7.82
C VAL A 256 -7.17 -21.30 8.65
N LEU A 257 -6.78 -20.38 9.54
CA LEU A 257 -5.61 -20.57 10.39
C LEU A 257 -5.85 -21.61 11.49
N GLU A 258 -7.08 -21.72 11.97
CA GLU A 258 -7.49 -22.75 12.93
C GLU A 258 -7.43 -24.15 12.31
N ASP A 259 -7.92 -24.31 11.08
CA ASP A 259 -7.89 -25.58 10.34
C ASP A 259 -6.44 -26.03 10.09
N ILE A 260 -5.57 -25.12 9.64
CA ILE A 260 -4.14 -25.39 9.45
C ILE A 260 -3.46 -25.78 10.78
N ALA A 261 -3.76 -25.05 11.86
CA ALA A 261 -3.23 -25.32 13.19
C ALA A 261 -3.63 -26.73 13.68
N ALA A 262 -4.90 -27.09 13.54
CA ALA A 262 -5.42 -28.39 13.90
C ALA A 262 -4.79 -29.53 13.08
N ALA A 263 -4.69 -29.35 11.76
CA ALA A 263 -4.09 -30.35 10.87
C ALA A 263 -2.61 -30.60 11.18
N LYS A 264 -1.85 -29.56 11.56
CA LYS A 264 -0.42 -29.66 11.88
C LYS A 264 -0.14 -30.04 13.33
N GLY A 265 -1.13 -29.97 14.22
CA GLY A 265 -0.94 -30.19 15.66
C GLY A 265 -0.11 -29.07 16.32
N LYS A 266 -0.25 -27.83 15.82
CA LYS A 266 0.40 -26.62 16.34
C LYS A 266 -0.66 -25.62 16.78
N THR A 267 -0.28 -24.60 17.56
CA THR A 267 -1.23 -23.55 17.95
C THR A 267 -1.43 -22.55 16.81
N LEU A 268 -2.59 -21.89 16.76
CA LEU A 268 -2.86 -20.83 15.77
C LEU A 268 -1.80 -19.72 15.84
N ALA A 269 -1.33 -19.39 17.05
CA ALA A 269 -0.25 -18.44 17.24
C ALA A 269 1.05 -18.92 16.56
N GLN A 270 1.43 -20.18 16.75
CA GLN A 270 2.59 -20.76 16.09
C GLN A 270 2.48 -20.72 14.55
N ILE A 271 1.31 -20.99 13.97
CA ILE A 271 1.06 -20.85 12.53
C ILE A 271 1.33 -19.41 12.06
N CYS A 272 0.77 -18.41 12.76
CA CYS A 272 0.98 -17.00 12.42
C CYS A 272 2.45 -16.62 12.49
N LEU A 273 3.14 -16.97 13.58
CA LEU A 273 4.54 -16.62 13.80
C LEU A 273 5.46 -17.31 12.80
N ARG A 274 5.20 -18.60 12.52
CA ARG A 274 5.95 -19.36 11.51
C ARG A 274 5.75 -18.75 10.14
N TRP A 275 4.53 -18.38 9.78
CA TRP A 275 4.26 -17.73 8.50
C TRP A 275 5.11 -16.46 8.36
N VAL A 276 5.08 -15.53 9.33
CA VAL A 276 5.90 -14.31 9.30
C VAL A 276 7.40 -14.65 9.20
N TYR A 277 7.85 -15.66 9.95
CA TYR A 277 9.23 -16.12 9.91
C TYR A 277 9.63 -16.67 8.52
N GLU A 278 8.74 -17.37 7.81
CA GLU A 278 9.04 -17.87 6.45
C GLU A 278 9.05 -16.76 5.39
N GLN A 279 8.42 -15.61 5.65
CA GLN A 279 8.47 -14.45 4.75
C GLN A 279 9.82 -13.69 4.81
N GLY A 280 10.73 -14.09 5.71
CA GLY A 280 12.02 -13.43 5.91
C GLY A 280 12.00 -12.29 6.94
N ASP A 281 10.86 -12.07 7.59
CA ASP A 281 10.68 -10.97 8.53
C ASP A 281 11.16 -11.36 9.95
N CYS A 282 11.46 -10.35 10.78
CA CYS A 282 11.66 -10.53 12.22
C CYS A 282 10.31 -10.47 12.93
N VAL A 283 10.11 -11.25 13.99
CA VAL A 283 8.85 -11.38 14.70
C VAL A 283 8.99 -10.85 16.12
N LEU A 284 8.10 -9.95 16.53
CA LEU A 284 8.01 -9.46 17.91
C LEU A 284 6.80 -10.07 18.60
N VAL A 285 7.07 -10.95 19.57
CA VAL A 285 6.05 -11.61 20.38
C VAL A 285 5.96 -11.00 21.76
N LYS A 286 4.77 -10.98 22.34
CA LYS A 286 4.56 -10.52 23.71
C LYS A 286 3.72 -11.54 24.47
N SER A 287 4.22 -11.99 25.62
CA SER A 287 3.48 -12.87 26.53
C SER A 287 3.92 -12.59 27.97
N PHE A 288 2.99 -12.74 28.93
CA PHE A 288 3.28 -12.84 30.37
C PHE A 288 3.19 -14.28 30.87
N ASN A 289 2.74 -15.20 30.01
CA ASN A 289 2.62 -16.61 30.29
C ASN A 289 3.83 -17.34 29.70
N GLU A 290 4.52 -18.11 30.54
CA GLU A 290 5.74 -18.82 30.22
C GLU A 290 5.55 -19.91 29.15
N GLU A 291 4.49 -20.70 29.23
CA GLU A 291 4.18 -21.76 28.25
C GLU A 291 4.09 -21.16 26.84
N ARG A 292 3.39 -20.04 26.69
CA ARG A 292 3.31 -19.30 25.42
C ARG A 292 4.66 -18.74 24.97
N MET A 293 5.55 -18.34 25.90
CA MET A 293 6.90 -17.91 25.51
C MET A 293 7.71 -19.06 24.92
N VAL A 294 7.55 -20.26 25.45
CA VAL A 294 8.17 -21.48 24.91
C VAL A 294 7.54 -21.83 23.56
N GLU A 295 6.21 -21.83 23.45
CA GLU A 295 5.48 -22.08 22.19
C GLU A 295 5.91 -21.13 21.06
N ASN A 296 6.13 -19.84 21.38
CA ASN A 296 6.58 -18.84 20.42
C ASN A 296 7.99 -19.13 19.86
N LEU A 297 8.82 -19.88 20.58
CA LEU A 297 10.14 -20.35 20.09
C LEU A 297 10.03 -21.69 19.33
N ASP A 298 9.01 -22.49 19.60
CA ASP A 298 8.68 -23.76 18.95
C ASP A 298 8.06 -23.56 17.54
N ILE A 299 8.70 -22.70 16.75
CA ILE A 299 8.37 -22.42 15.34
C ILE A 299 9.57 -22.66 14.42
N LEU A 300 10.72 -23.06 14.95
CA LEU A 300 11.99 -23.06 14.21
C LEU A 300 12.30 -24.41 13.55
N ASP A 301 11.73 -25.50 14.06
CA ASP A 301 12.04 -26.90 13.73
C ASP A 301 11.05 -27.57 12.76
N TRP A 302 10.02 -26.85 12.31
CA TRP A 302 9.03 -27.32 11.34
C TRP A 302 8.66 -26.21 10.35
N GLU A 303 8.08 -26.55 9.20
CA GLU A 303 7.70 -25.58 8.16
C GLU A 303 6.24 -25.71 7.69
N LEU A 304 5.73 -24.65 7.08
CA LEU A 304 4.45 -24.68 6.38
C LEU A 304 4.62 -25.37 5.02
N SER A 305 3.64 -26.19 4.64
CA SER A 305 3.60 -26.78 3.30
C SER A 305 3.24 -25.73 2.25
N GLU A 306 3.47 -26.04 0.97
CA GLU A 306 3.12 -25.13 -0.13
C GLU A 306 1.61 -24.91 -0.22
N GLU A 307 0.81 -25.93 0.11
CA GLU A 307 -0.65 -25.84 0.17
C GLU A 307 -1.09 -24.89 1.29
N GLU A 308 -0.54 -25.04 2.50
CA GLU A 308 -0.86 -24.16 3.64
C GLU A 308 -0.45 -22.70 3.36
N LYS A 309 0.72 -22.50 2.74
CA LYS A 309 1.17 -21.17 2.28
C LYS A 309 0.21 -20.58 1.26
N HIS A 310 -0.28 -21.40 0.32
CA HIS A 310 -1.24 -20.97 -0.68
C HIS A 310 -2.57 -20.56 -0.05
N GLU A 311 -3.11 -21.37 0.87
CA GLU A 311 -4.34 -21.09 1.61
C GLU A 311 -4.23 -19.78 2.40
N ILE A 312 -3.13 -19.59 3.14
CA ILE A 312 -2.85 -18.34 3.85
C ILE A 312 -2.79 -17.16 2.86
N GLY A 313 -2.17 -17.37 1.69
CA GLY A 313 -2.09 -16.39 0.61
C GLY A 313 -3.45 -15.92 0.09
N GLN A 314 -4.51 -16.74 0.19
CA GLN A 314 -5.85 -16.40 -0.27
C GLN A 314 -6.71 -15.67 0.79
N ILE A 315 -6.22 -15.52 2.03
CA ILE A 315 -6.98 -14.86 3.09
C ILE A 315 -7.27 -13.39 2.70
N PRO A 316 -8.54 -12.92 2.77
CA PRO A 316 -8.88 -11.54 2.46
C PRO A 316 -8.10 -10.54 3.32
N GLN A 317 -7.45 -9.59 2.63
CA GLN A 317 -6.54 -8.65 3.27
C GLN A 317 -7.29 -7.52 3.98
N ARG A 318 -7.13 -7.43 5.29
CA ARG A 318 -7.75 -6.39 6.13
C ARG A 318 -6.76 -5.85 7.15
N LYS A 319 -6.54 -4.53 7.10
CA LYS A 319 -5.67 -3.84 8.05
C LYS A 319 -6.33 -3.73 9.43
N GLY A 320 -5.68 -4.25 10.47
CA GLY A 320 -6.17 -4.23 11.85
C GLY A 320 -6.15 -2.84 12.46
N PHE A 321 -4.99 -2.17 12.45
CA PHE A 321 -4.87 -0.81 12.99
C PHE A 321 -4.84 0.27 11.89
N PRO A 322 -5.94 1.01 11.65
CA PRO A 322 -5.98 2.02 10.59
C PRO A 322 -5.07 3.24 10.86
N GLY A 323 -4.84 3.57 12.14
CA GLY A 323 -4.13 4.78 12.59
C GLY A 323 -5.02 5.99 12.72
N LEU A 324 -6.27 5.82 13.19
CA LEU A 324 -7.25 6.90 13.36
C LEU A 324 -6.84 7.94 14.41
N ASP A 325 -5.98 7.55 15.35
CA ASP A 325 -5.45 8.42 16.40
C ASP A 325 -4.48 9.47 15.88
N PHE A 326 -3.97 9.29 14.66
CA PHE A 326 -2.97 10.17 14.03
C PHE A 326 -3.55 10.99 12.88
N VAL A 327 -4.87 11.10 12.78
CA VAL A 327 -5.57 11.84 11.72
C VAL A 327 -6.73 12.67 12.27
N SER A 328 -6.90 13.87 11.71
CA SER A 328 -8.03 14.78 11.93
C SER A 328 -8.04 15.86 10.86
N ASP A 329 -9.14 16.61 10.72
CA ASP A 329 -9.24 17.69 9.72
C ASP A 329 -8.18 18.79 9.90
N ASP A 330 -7.79 19.02 11.16
CA ASP A 330 -6.77 20.01 11.57
C ASP A 330 -5.36 19.41 11.72
N ALA A 331 -5.20 18.08 11.58
CA ALA A 331 -3.92 17.40 11.69
C ALA A 331 -3.14 17.44 10.36
N PRO A 332 -1.82 17.15 10.39
CA PRO A 332 -1.00 17.03 9.19
C PRO A 332 -1.49 15.96 8.20
N TYR A 333 -2.19 14.95 8.71
CA TYR A 333 -2.86 13.93 7.90
C TYR A 333 -4.36 14.00 8.16
N LYS A 334 -5.14 14.27 7.11
CA LYS A 334 -6.60 14.40 7.20
C LYS A 334 -7.31 13.06 7.17
N SER A 335 -6.64 12.04 6.63
CA SER A 335 -7.21 10.71 6.48
C SER A 335 -6.17 9.61 6.71
N THR A 336 -6.66 8.43 7.04
CA THR A 336 -5.82 7.23 7.16
C THR A 336 -5.18 6.84 5.83
N ALA A 337 -5.75 7.27 4.69
CA ALA A 337 -5.18 7.14 3.36
C ALA A 337 -3.90 7.99 3.20
N GLU A 338 -3.91 9.24 3.64
CA GLU A 338 -2.72 10.11 3.61
C GLU A 338 -1.62 9.59 4.54
N LEU A 339 -2.00 9.20 5.76
CA LEU A 339 -1.07 8.57 6.71
C LEU A 339 -0.52 7.26 6.15
N SER A 340 -1.38 6.43 5.53
CA SER A 340 -0.98 5.13 4.98
C SER A 340 -0.22 5.21 3.68
N SER A 341 -0.30 6.32 2.93
CA SER A 341 0.17 6.47 1.55
C SER A 341 1.41 5.63 1.25
N SER A 342 1.17 4.36 0.89
CA SER A 342 2.13 3.50 0.21
C SER A 342 2.31 4.11 -1.17
N SER A 343 3.21 3.57 -1.98
CA SER A 343 3.22 3.92 -3.39
C SER A 343 1.85 3.58 -4.02
N SER A 344 0.86 4.46 -3.90
CA SER A 344 0.26 4.97 -5.10
C SER A 344 1.23 6.02 -5.67
N SER A 345 2.33 5.56 -6.26
CA SER A 345 2.36 5.89 -7.69
C SER A 345 0.99 5.39 -8.15
N MET A 346 0.03 6.26 -8.50
CA MET A 346 -1.04 5.82 -9.41
C MET A 346 -0.32 4.89 -10.37
N ALA A 347 -0.54 3.57 -10.27
CA ALA A 347 0.35 2.59 -10.89
C ALA A 347 0.47 3.09 -12.32
N ARG A 348 1.69 3.54 -12.71
CA ARG A 348 1.82 4.48 -13.83
C ARG A 348 1.01 3.88 -14.96
N MET A 349 -0.11 4.53 -15.30
CA MET A 349 -1.18 3.89 -16.07
C MET A 349 -0.48 3.29 -17.29
N PRO A 350 -0.45 1.95 -17.48
CA PRO A 350 0.40 1.37 -18.51
C PRO A 350 0.13 2.09 -19.82
N GLU A 351 1.15 2.61 -20.49
CA GLU A 351 0.96 3.45 -21.68
C GLU A 351 1.40 2.67 -22.92
N VAL A 352 0.74 2.93 -24.05
CA VAL A 352 1.12 2.41 -25.37
C VAL A 352 1.50 3.57 -26.28
N ARG A 353 2.63 3.43 -26.99
CA ARG A 353 3.00 4.39 -28.03
C ARG A 353 2.23 4.07 -29.30
N LEU A 354 1.53 5.08 -29.82
CA LEU A 354 0.84 4.99 -31.10
C LEU A 354 1.83 5.08 -32.26
N SER A 355 1.49 4.49 -33.40
CA SER A 355 2.32 4.48 -34.62
C SER A 355 2.50 5.88 -35.23
N SER A 356 1.55 6.79 -34.99
CA SER A 356 1.61 8.20 -35.36
C SER A 356 2.70 8.99 -34.61
N GLY A 357 3.29 8.43 -33.54
CA GLY A 357 4.19 9.16 -32.65
C GLY A 357 3.43 10.07 -31.67
N GLY A 358 4.16 10.80 -30.82
CA GLY A 358 3.58 11.74 -29.84
C GLY A 358 3.37 11.16 -28.44
N LYS A 359 2.45 11.78 -27.68
CA LYS A 359 2.15 11.42 -26.30
C LYS A 359 1.64 9.97 -26.24
N PRO A 360 2.17 9.12 -25.34
CA PRO A 360 1.71 7.74 -25.24
C PRO A 360 0.27 7.71 -24.70
N MET A 361 -0.53 6.79 -25.23
CA MET A 361 -1.94 6.60 -24.84
C MET A 361 -2.01 5.69 -23.61
N PRO A 362 -2.69 6.08 -22.53
CA PRO A 362 -2.94 5.17 -21.42
C PRO A 362 -3.77 3.95 -21.87
N ARG A 363 -3.39 2.74 -21.44
CA ARG A 363 -4.03 1.48 -21.85
C ARG A 363 -5.41 1.25 -21.24
N ILE A 364 -5.74 1.99 -20.17
CA ILE A 364 -7.05 1.98 -19.54
C ILE A 364 -7.64 3.37 -19.70
N GLY A 365 -8.78 3.44 -20.38
CA GLY A 365 -9.55 4.66 -20.57
C GLY A 365 -10.97 4.52 -20.03
N MET A 366 -11.56 5.67 -19.68
CA MET A 366 -12.95 5.77 -19.26
C MET A 366 -13.82 6.05 -20.50
N GLY A 367 -14.66 5.08 -20.88
CA GLY A 367 -15.69 5.28 -21.90
C GLY A 367 -16.86 6.10 -21.34
N THR A 368 -17.44 6.96 -22.18
CA THR A 368 -18.55 7.85 -21.79
C THR A 368 -19.89 7.49 -22.46
N ALA A 369 -19.94 6.38 -23.20
CA ALA A 369 -21.17 5.88 -23.80
C ALA A 369 -22.10 5.31 -22.72
N VAL A 370 -23.29 5.90 -22.57
CA VAL A 370 -24.33 5.42 -21.64
C VAL A 370 -25.68 5.48 -22.34
N PHE A 371 -26.44 4.38 -22.28
CA PHE A 371 -27.79 4.27 -22.85
C PHE A 371 -28.77 3.69 -21.81
N PRO A 372 -29.92 4.33 -21.55
CA PRO A 372 -30.33 5.67 -22.00
C PRO A 372 -29.36 6.76 -21.51
N PHE A 373 -29.32 7.91 -22.19
CA PHE A 373 -28.38 8.97 -21.86
C PHE A 373 -28.57 9.45 -20.41
N ALA A 374 -27.47 9.48 -19.66
CA ALA A 374 -27.44 10.04 -18.32
C ALA A 374 -27.57 11.57 -18.36
N SER A 375 -27.96 12.19 -17.25
CA SER A 375 -27.96 13.66 -17.15
C SER A 375 -26.54 14.22 -17.29
N SER A 376 -26.40 15.40 -17.90
CA SER A 376 -25.12 16.09 -18.06
C SER A 376 -24.39 16.27 -16.72
N GLU A 377 -25.13 16.56 -15.64
CA GLU A 377 -24.58 16.71 -14.29
C GLU A 377 -24.00 15.40 -13.74
N ALA A 378 -24.72 14.28 -13.85
CA ALA A 378 -24.25 12.99 -13.39
C ALA A 378 -23.00 12.53 -14.16
N MET A 379 -22.98 12.78 -15.47
CA MET A 379 -21.85 12.45 -16.32
C MET A 379 -20.62 13.30 -16.00
N ARG A 380 -20.80 14.61 -15.83
CA ARG A 380 -19.73 15.53 -15.40
C ARG A 380 -19.14 15.11 -14.05
N ALA A 381 -19.99 14.80 -13.08
CA ALA A 381 -19.56 14.36 -11.75
C ALA A 381 -18.77 13.04 -11.80
N ALA A 382 -19.24 12.06 -12.58
CA ALA A 382 -18.53 10.79 -12.77
C ALA A 382 -17.16 10.99 -13.43
N ILE A 383 -17.09 11.80 -14.49
CA ILE A 383 -15.83 12.10 -15.20
C ILE A 383 -14.84 12.81 -14.27
N LEU A 384 -15.28 13.85 -13.55
CA LEU A 384 -14.44 14.57 -12.60
C LEU A 384 -13.88 13.61 -11.55
N ARG A 385 -14.74 12.76 -10.98
CA ARG A 385 -14.31 11.74 -10.02
C ARG A 385 -13.30 10.77 -10.60
N SER A 386 -13.46 10.35 -11.86
CA SER A 386 -12.48 9.50 -12.55
C SER A 386 -11.12 10.20 -12.70
N ILE A 387 -11.09 11.50 -12.99
CA ILE A 387 -9.83 12.27 -13.06
C ILE A 387 -9.12 12.27 -11.70
N GLU A 388 -9.87 12.51 -10.61
CA GLU A 388 -9.35 12.48 -9.23
C GLU A 388 -8.82 11.10 -8.82
N LEU A 389 -9.46 10.03 -9.30
CA LEU A 389 -9.04 8.64 -9.07
C LEU A 389 -7.82 8.24 -9.91
N GLY A 390 -7.40 9.08 -10.87
CA GLY A 390 -6.18 8.87 -11.66
C GLY A 390 -6.39 8.43 -13.10
N TYR A 391 -7.62 8.42 -13.61
CA TYR A 391 -7.84 8.21 -15.05
C TYR A 391 -7.24 9.36 -15.84
N ARG A 392 -6.55 9.02 -16.92
CA ARG A 392 -5.92 9.98 -17.84
C ARG A 392 -6.30 9.77 -19.30
N HIS A 393 -7.10 8.74 -19.63
CA HIS A 393 -7.65 8.51 -20.96
C HIS A 393 -9.18 8.54 -20.90
N PHE A 394 -9.80 9.36 -21.75
CA PHE A 394 -11.26 9.46 -21.87
C PHE A 394 -11.69 9.23 -23.32
N ASP A 395 -12.68 8.38 -23.50
CA ASP A 395 -13.26 8.01 -24.79
C ASP A 395 -14.70 8.54 -24.87
N THR A 396 -14.92 9.44 -25.83
CA THR A 396 -16.22 10.04 -26.16
C THR A 396 -16.52 9.90 -27.66
N ALA A 397 -17.69 10.38 -28.08
CA ALA A 397 -18.10 10.51 -29.46
C ALA A 397 -19.17 11.60 -29.57
N ALA A 398 -19.29 12.21 -30.75
CA ALA A 398 -20.33 13.22 -31.01
C ALA A 398 -21.75 12.71 -30.75
N LEU A 399 -21.98 11.39 -30.85
CA LEU A 399 -23.27 10.75 -30.56
C LEU A 399 -23.57 10.65 -29.05
N TYR A 400 -22.56 10.52 -28.19
CA TYR A 400 -22.75 10.12 -26.78
C TYR A 400 -23.33 11.23 -25.90
N GLN A 401 -23.44 12.45 -26.43
CA GLN A 401 -23.82 13.66 -25.68
C GLN A 401 -22.91 13.95 -24.47
N SER A 402 -21.71 13.37 -24.47
CA SER A 402 -20.76 13.45 -23.35
C SER A 402 -19.66 14.48 -23.55
N GLU A 403 -19.57 15.12 -24.72
CA GLU A 403 -18.52 16.09 -25.03
C GLU A 403 -18.58 17.35 -24.15
N GLU A 404 -19.76 17.96 -24.02
CA GLU A 404 -19.94 19.13 -23.13
C GLU A 404 -19.66 18.83 -21.64
N PRO A 405 -20.23 17.78 -21.02
CA PRO A 405 -19.93 17.47 -19.62
C PRO A 405 -18.47 17.04 -19.42
N LEU A 406 -17.84 16.38 -20.39
CA LEU A 406 -16.40 16.08 -20.34
C LEU A 406 -15.57 17.35 -20.35
N GLY A 407 -15.85 18.29 -21.25
CA GLY A 407 -15.18 19.60 -21.29
C GLY A 407 -15.31 20.36 -19.97
N ALA A 408 -16.53 20.41 -19.42
CA ALA A 408 -16.79 21.05 -18.13
C ALA A 408 -16.04 20.37 -16.96
N ALA A 409 -15.99 19.03 -16.93
CA ALA A 409 -15.25 18.28 -15.92
C ALA A 409 -13.73 18.49 -16.00
N ILE A 410 -13.17 18.60 -17.21
CA ILE A 410 -11.75 18.93 -17.40
C ILE A 410 -11.46 20.34 -16.83
N ALA A 411 -12.33 21.30 -17.10
CA ALA A 411 -12.19 22.65 -16.56
C ALA A 411 -12.29 22.69 -15.03
N ASP A 412 -13.19 21.90 -14.42
CA ASP A 412 -13.26 21.73 -12.97
C ASP A 412 -11.99 21.11 -12.40
N ALA A 413 -11.47 20.04 -13.03
CA ALA A 413 -10.28 19.35 -12.58
C ALA A 413 -9.04 20.26 -12.61
N LEU A 414 -8.93 21.14 -13.60
CA LEU A 414 -7.88 22.17 -13.65
C LEU A 414 -8.04 23.18 -12.51
N ARG A 415 -9.26 23.71 -12.30
CA ARG A 415 -9.54 24.67 -11.21
C ARG A 415 -9.29 24.08 -9.82
N ALA A 416 -9.64 22.82 -9.63
CA ALA A 416 -9.47 22.10 -8.37
C ALA A 416 -8.03 21.58 -8.16
N GLY A 417 -7.15 21.71 -9.17
CA GLY A 417 -5.76 21.21 -9.09
C GLY A 417 -5.62 19.68 -9.19
N ALA A 418 -6.67 18.96 -9.62
CA ALA A 418 -6.62 17.52 -9.84
C ALA A 418 -5.75 17.12 -11.04
N ILE A 419 -5.57 18.04 -11.99
CA ILE A 419 -4.58 17.98 -13.08
C ILE A 419 -3.90 19.35 -13.21
N ARG A 420 -2.61 19.38 -13.55
CA ARG A 420 -1.86 20.65 -13.69
C ARG A 420 -2.04 21.28 -15.06
N SER A 421 -2.32 20.46 -16.07
CA SER A 421 -2.51 20.90 -17.45
C SER A 421 -3.40 19.93 -18.22
N ARG A 422 -4.03 20.43 -19.29
CA ARG A 422 -4.77 19.59 -20.26
C ARG A 422 -3.89 18.50 -20.87
N ASP A 423 -2.58 18.75 -20.98
CA ASP A 423 -1.60 17.81 -21.52
C ASP A 423 -1.41 16.58 -20.63
N GLU A 424 -1.97 16.54 -19.42
CA GLU A 424 -2.02 15.30 -18.62
C GLU A 424 -3.07 14.30 -19.15
N LEU A 425 -4.10 14.76 -19.85
CA LEU A 425 -5.18 13.90 -20.36
C LEU A 425 -4.95 13.45 -21.80
N PHE A 426 -5.48 12.29 -22.16
CA PHE A 426 -5.56 11.75 -23.51
C PHE A 426 -7.04 11.63 -23.89
N ILE A 427 -7.51 12.47 -24.80
CA ILE A 427 -8.93 12.57 -25.16
C ILE A 427 -9.15 12.00 -26.56
N THR A 428 -10.02 11.00 -26.64
CA THR A 428 -10.47 10.36 -27.88
C THR A 428 -11.90 10.77 -28.18
N SER A 429 -12.18 11.24 -29.40
CA SER A 429 -13.55 11.38 -29.91
C SER A 429 -13.72 10.69 -31.27
N LYS A 430 -14.96 10.57 -31.73
CA LYS A 430 -15.32 9.82 -32.94
C LYS A 430 -16.23 10.63 -33.88
N LEU A 431 -15.90 10.60 -35.16
CA LEU A 431 -16.70 11.10 -36.28
C LEU A 431 -17.93 10.21 -36.46
N TRP A 432 -19.11 10.76 -36.20
CA TRP A 432 -20.36 10.01 -36.32
C TRP A 432 -20.75 9.75 -37.79
N CYS A 433 -21.54 8.71 -38.05
CA CYS A 433 -21.87 8.23 -39.40
C CYS A 433 -22.52 9.30 -40.29
N SER A 434 -23.32 10.20 -39.72
CA SER A 434 -23.97 11.28 -40.50
C SER A 434 -23.01 12.42 -40.85
N ASP A 435 -21.85 12.48 -40.20
CA ASP A 435 -20.76 13.42 -40.49
C ASP A 435 -19.63 12.75 -41.29
N ALA A 436 -19.71 11.45 -41.56
CA ALA A 436 -18.74 10.69 -42.35
C ALA A 436 -18.88 10.97 -43.85
N HIS A 437 -18.82 12.25 -44.21
CA HIS A 437 -18.79 12.78 -45.57
C HIS A 437 -17.60 13.75 -45.68
N PRO A 438 -16.87 13.78 -46.80
CA PRO A 438 -15.59 14.51 -46.88
C PRO A 438 -15.68 15.99 -46.48
N HIS A 439 -16.75 16.67 -46.90
CA HIS A 439 -16.99 18.08 -46.61
C HIS A 439 -17.50 18.36 -45.18
N LEU A 440 -17.87 17.34 -44.42
CA LEU A 440 -18.40 17.46 -43.05
C LEU A 440 -17.39 17.08 -41.96
N VAL A 441 -16.33 16.33 -42.30
CA VAL A 441 -15.34 15.87 -41.31
C VAL A 441 -14.74 17.01 -40.50
N LEU A 442 -14.22 18.05 -41.17
CA LEU A 442 -13.61 19.20 -40.50
C LEU A 442 -14.62 20.00 -39.67
N PRO A 443 -15.80 20.39 -40.20
CA PRO A 443 -16.86 21.02 -39.40
C PRO A 443 -17.27 20.19 -38.17
N ALA A 444 -17.36 18.87 -38.30
CA ALA A 444 -17.73 17.98 -37.21
C ALA A 444 -16.65 17.95 -36.12
N LEU A 445 -15.36 17.84 -36.48
CA LEU A 445 -14.27 17.92 -35.52
C LEU A 445 -14.24 19.28 -34.80
N GLN A 446 -14.43 20.39 -35.53
CA GLN A 446 -14.49 21.71 -34.93
C GLN A 446 -15.67 21.85 -33.94
N LYS A 447 -16.81 21.22 -34.23
CA LYS A 447 -17.94 21.15 -33.30
C LYS A 447 -17.59 20.36 -32.04
N THR A 448 -16.98 19.18 -32.19
CA THR A 448 -16.48 18.38 -31.06
C THR A 448 -15.51 19.17 -30.18
N LEU A 449 -14.55 19.89 -30.78
CA LEU A 449 -13.60 20.72 -30.04
C LEU A 449 -14.27 21.86 -29.27
N ARG A 450 -15.28 22.52 -29.87
CA ARG A 450 -16.09 23.54 -29.17
C ARG A 450 -16.85 22.96 -27.99
N ASN A 451 -17.51 21.81 -28.17
CA ASN A 451 -18.25 21.14 -27.10
C ASN A 451 -17.33 20.76 -25.93
N LEU A 452 -16.16 20.19 -26.25
CA LEU A 452 -15.14 19.83 -25.25
C LEU A 452 -14.40 21.04 -24.67
N GLN A 453 -14.52 22.22 -25.28
CA GLN A 453 -13.73 23.42 -24.95
C GLN A 453 -12.22 23.17 -25.04
N LEU A 454 -11.78 22.49 -26.10
CA LEU A 454 -10.38 22.11 -26.34
C LEU A 454 -9.87 22.65 -27.68
N GLU A 455 -8.55 22.85 -27.77
CA GLU A 455 -7.89 23.26 -29.02
C GLU A 455 -7.55 22.05 -29.92
N TYR A 456 -7.36 20.87 -29.34
CA TYR A 456 -7.01 19.65 -30.06
C TYR A 456 -7.53 18.37 -29.38
N LEU A 457 -7.65 17.30 -30.17
CA LEU A 457 -7.82 15.93 -29.69
C LEU A 457 -6.53 15.13 -29.73
N ASP A 458 -6.35 14.21 -28.79
CA ASP A 458 -5.21 13.29 -28.82
C ASP A 458 -5.41 12.19 -29.88
N LEU A 459 -6.67 11.73 -30.05
CA LEU A 459 -7.05 10.74 -31.04
C LEU A 459 -8.45 11.04 -31.62
N TYR A 460 -8.58 11.03 -32.95
CA TYR A 460 -9.87 11.15 -33.64
C TYR A 460 -10.14 9.94 -34.53
N LEU A 461 -11.30 9.29 -34.33
CA LEU A 461 -11.63 8.03 -35.01
C LEU A 461 -12.81 8.19 -35.95
N VAL A 462 -12.79 7.49 -37.09
CA VAL A 462 -14.03 7.19 -37.85
C VAL A 462 -14.83 6.17 -37.04
N HIS A 463 -16.03 6.52 -36.56
CA HIS A 463 -16.76 5.70 -35.57
C HIS A 463 -17.22 4.35 -36.13
N TRP A 464 -17.73 4.34 -37.36
CA TRP A 464 -18.18 3.13 -38.05
C TRP A 464 -17.82 3.21 -39.53
N PRO A 465 -17.59 2.06 -40.20
CA PRO A 465 -17.25 2.00 -41.62
C PRO A 465 -18.49 2.15 -42.53
N VAL A 466 -19.37 3.11 -42.23
CA VAL A 466 -20.58 3.45 -42.97
C VAL A 466 -20.86 4.95 -42.85
N SER A 467 -21.55 5.50 -43.85
CA SER A 467 -22.09 6.85 -43.78
C SER A 467 -23.60 6.78 -43.63
N THR A 468 -24.21 7.81 -43.06
CA THR A 468 -25.67 7.97 -43.09
C THR A 468 -26.05 9.31 -43.69
N ARG A 469 -27.34 9.54 -43.98
CA ARG A 469 -27.81 10.85 -44.40
C ARG A 469 -27.39 11.93 -43.38
N PRO A 470 -26.81 13.06 -43.83
CA PRO A 470 -26.35 14.12 -42.94
C PRO A 470 -27.42 14.63 -41.97
N GLY A 471 -26.98 15.04 -40.78
CA GLY A 471 -27.82 15.74 -39.79
C GLY A 471 -28.60 14.87 -38.80
N LYS A 472 -28.54 13.54 -38.90
CA LYS A 472 -29.19 12.63 -37.94
C LYS A 472 -28.19 11.99 -36.97
N TYR A 473 -28.39 12.19 -35.67
CA TYR A 473 -27.58 11.58 -34.59
C TYR A 473 -28.43 10.60 -33.79
N VAL A 474 -28.69 9.44 -34.37
CA VAL A 474 -29.57 8.40 -33.81
C VAL A 474 -28.82 7.07 -33.76
N LEU A 475 -29.00 6.32 -32.67
CA LEU A 475 -28.50 4.97 -32.50
C LEU A 475 -29.67 4.02 -32.17
N PRO A 476 -29.86 2.91 -32.93
CA PRO A 476 -29.17 2.58 -34.17
C PRO A 476 -29.59 3.53 -35.32
N PRO A 477 -28.77 3.70 -36.36
CA PRO A 477 -29.19 4.40 -37.56
C PRO A 477 -30.37 3.68 -38.24
N ALA A 478 -31.30 4.44 -38.82
CA ALA A 478 -32.37 3.85 -39.64
C ALA A 478 -31.76 3.22 -40.91
N LYS A 479 -32.24 2.03 -41.30
CA LYS A 479 -31.67 1.27 -42.43
C LYS A 479 -31.75 2.06 -43.74
N GLU A 480 -32.82 2.82 -43.94
CA GLU A 480 -33.05 3.68 -45.11
C GLU A 480 -32.12 4.92 -45.18
N ASP A 481 -31.41 5.23 -44.10
CA ASP A 481 -30.46 6.32 -44.04
C ASP A 481 -29.01 5.86 -44.30
N LEU A 482 -28.74 4.55 -44.35
CA LEU A 482 -27.41 3.99 -44.59
C LEU A 482 -26.93 4.27 -46.03
N LEU A 483 -25.68 4.71 -46.15
CA LEU A 483 -25.01 5.04 -47.38
C LEU A 483 -23.62 4.36 -47.41
N PRO A 484 -23.13 3.95 -48.59
CA PRO A 484 -21.74 3.53 -48.72
C PRO A 484 -20.82 4.69 -48.35
N ILE A 485 -19.83 4.41 -47.51
CA ILE A 485 -18.84 5.41 -47.12
C ILE A 485 -17.76 5.54 -48.21
N ASP A 486 -17.52 6.75 -48.68
CA ASP A 486 -16.33 7.06 -49.47
C ASP A 486 -15.12 7.16 -48.53
N MET A 487 -14.57 6.00 -48.16
CA MET A 487 -13.46 5.93 -47.22
C MET A 487 -12.23 6.69 -47.70
N SER A 488 -11.99 6.77 -49.01
CA SER A 488 -10.81 7.48 -49.53
C SER A 488 -10.94 8.97 -49.29
N ALA A 489 -12.09 9.55 -49.64
CA ALA A 489 -12.30 10.98 -49.47
C ALA A 489 -12.49 11.37 -47.99
N VAL A 490 -13.18 10.55 -47.19
CA VAL A 490 -13.31 10.75 -45.74
C VAL A 490 -11.95 10.68 -45.05
N TRP A 491 -11.11 9.70 -45.39
CA TRP A 491 -9.79 9.57 -44.78
C TRP A 491 -8.87 10.75 -45.14
N ARG A 492 -8.90 11.24 -46.39
CA ARG A 492 -8.16 12.45 -46.77
C ARG A 492 -8.58 13.67 -45.93
N ALA A 493 -9.86 13.80 -45.62
CA ALA A 493 -10.34 14.87 -44.74
C ALA A 493 -9.91 14.66 -43.28
N MET A 494 -9.79 13.42 -42.80
CA MET A 494 -9.17 13.11 -41.50
C MET A 494 -7.68 13.48 -41.47
N GLU A 495 -6.95 13.20 -42.56
CA GLU A 495 -5.54 13.59 -42.73
C GLU A 495 -5.37 15.11 -42.74
N GLU A 496 -6.30 15.84 -43.36
CA GLU A 496 -6.33 17.31 -43.31
C GLU A 496 -6.53 17.83 -41.89
N CYS A 497 -7.46 17.25 -41.13
CA CYS A 497 -7.67 17.59 -39.71
C CYS A 497 -6.39 17.39 -38.88
N HIS A 498 -5.64 16.33 -39.16
CA HIS A 498 -4.35 16.08 -38.54
C HIS A 498 -3.29 17.11 -38.96
N ALA A 499 -3.20 17.42 -40.26
CA ALA A 499 -2.26 18.41 -40.79
C ALA A 499 -2.50 19.81 -40.23
N LEU A 500 -3.76 20.16 -39.95
CA LEU A 500 -4.16 21.41 -39.29
C LEU A 500 -3.85 21.43 -37.77
N GLY A 501 -3.36 20.32 -37.20
CA GLY A 501 -3.02 20.22 -35.78
C GLY A 501 -4.21 20.10 -34.84
N LEU A 502 -5.43 19.94 -35.36
CA LEU A 502 -6.67 19.77 -34.58
C LEU A 502 -6.76 18.39 -33.93
N THR A 503 -5.97 17.43 -34.42
CA THR A 503 -5.81 16.12 -33.79
C THR A 503 -4.38 15.62 -33.88
N ARG A 504 -3.87 14.99 -32.82
CA ARG A 504 -2.51 14.43 -32.78
C ARG A 504 -2.41 13.06 -33.44
N SER A 505 -3.48 12.29 -33.48
CA SER A 505 -3.54 10.98 -34.12
C SER A 505 -4.90 10.73 -34.73
N ILE A 506 -4.95 10.01 -35.84
CA ILE A 506 -6.20 9.57 -36.47
C ILE A 506 -6.28 8.06 -36.51
N GLY A 507 -7.50 7.53 -36.46
CA GLY A 507 -7.75 6.10 -36.47
C GLY A 507 -9.15 5.76 -36.91
N VAL A 508 -9.53 4.51 -36.68
CA VAL A 508 -10.84 3.96 -37.02
C VAL A 508 -11.42 3.17 -35.86
N SER A 509 -12.73 2.93 -35.91
CA SER A 509 -13.44 2.08 -34.97
C SER A 509 -14.35 1.13 -35.74
N ASN A 510 -14.37 -0.14 -35.32
CA ASN A 510 -15.19 -1.20 -35.87
C ASN A 510 -14.85 -1.58 -37.33
N PHE A 511 -13.58 -1.50 -37.72
CA PHE A 511 -13.13 -1.91 -39.06
C PHE A 511 -12.67 -3.37 -39.04
N SER A 512 -13.12 -4.15 -40.02
CA SER A 512 -12.62 -5.50 -40.28
C SER A 512 -11.22 -5.47 -40.90
N SER A 513 -10.50 -6.59 -40.86
CA SER A 513 -9.17 -6.74 -41.47
C SER A 513 -9.15 -6.30 -42.94
N LYS A 514 -10.14 -6.74 -43.74
CA LYS A 514 -10.26 -6.35 -45.16
C LYS A 514 -10.44 -4.85 -45.36
N LYS A 515 -11.25 -4.20 -44.50
CA LYS A 515 -11.45 -2.74 -44.56
C LYS A 515 -10.18 -1.99 -44.15
N LEU A 516 -9.43 -2.51 -43.17
CA LEU A 516 -8.13 -1.96 -42.77
C LEU A 516 -7.07 -2.07 -43.88
N GLU A 517 -6.94 -3.22 -44.54
CA GLU A 517 -6.01 -3.40 -45.67
C GLU A 517 -6.31 -2.41 -46.81
N THR A 518 -7.59 -2.26 -47.14
CA THR A 518 -8.05 -1.28 -48.12
C THR A 518 -7.65 0.14 -47.72
N LEU A 519 -7.89 0.52 -46.46
CA LEU A 519 -7.53 1.84 -45.94
C LEU A 519 -6.01 2.06 -45.96
N LEU A 520 -5.22 1.07 -45.54
CA LEU A 520 -3.76 1.14 -45.52
C LEU A 520 -3.18 1.32 -46.93
N SER A 521 -3.82 0.75 -47.96
CA SER A 521 -3.39 0.92 -49.35
C SER A 521 -3.54 2.35 -49.89
N ILE A 522 -4.41 3.17 -49.29
CA ILE A 522 -4.74 4.52 -49.76
C ILE A 522 -4.32 5.64 -48.80
N ALA A 523 -4.02 5.30 -47.55
CA ALA A 523 -3.70 6.25 -46.49
C ALA A 523 -2.25 6.76 -46.63
N LYS A 524 -2.08 8.09 -46.56
CA LYS A 524 -0.76 8.71 -46.37
C LYS A 524 -0.36 8.64 -44.90
N ILE A 525 -1.32 8.83 -44.00
CA ILE A 525 -1.15 8.66 -42.56
C ILE A 525 -1.92 7.38 -42.17
N PRO A 526 -1.21 6.30 -41.81
CA PRO A 526 -1.88 5.05 -41.45
C PRO A 526 -2.72 5.23 -40.17
N PRO A 527 -3.86 4.53 -40.02
CA PRO A 527 -4.66 4.58 -38.81
C PRO A 527 -3.83 4.11 -37.60
N ALA A 528 -3.75 4.94 -36.57
CA ALA A 528 -2.97 4.66 -35.37
C ALA A 528 -3.65 3.64 -34.44
N VAL A 529 -4.99 3.56 -34.52
CA VAL A 529 -5.84 2.71 -33.68
C VAL A 529 -6.99 2.15 -34.52
N ASN A 530 -7.32 0.87 -34.32
CA ASN A 530 -8.62 0.29 -34.66
C ASN A 530 -9.32 -0.10 -33.35
N GLN A 531 -10.26 0.71 -32.90
CA GLN A 531 -11.06 0.41 -31.72
C GLN A 531 -12.09 -0.67 -32.08
N VAL A 532 -12.15 -1.75 -31.32
CA VAL A 532 -13.06 -2.88 -31.58
C VAL A 532 -14.07 -2.97 -30.46
N LEU A 533 -15.35 -3.04 -30.81
CA LEU A 533 -16.42 -3.36 -29.88
C LEU A 533 -16.41 -4.86 -29.55
N ILE A 534 -16.28 -5.20 -28.27
CA ILE A 534 -16.44 -6.57 -27.78
C ILE A 534 -17.81 -6.63 -27.09
N ILE A 535 -18.76 -7.34 -27.70
CA ILE A 535 -20.11 -7.53 -27.16
C ILE A 535 -20.13 -8.88 -26.43
N GLN A 536 -20.66 -8.93 -25.20
CA GLN A 536 -20.96 -10.21 -24.58
C GLN A 536 -22.13 -10.90 -25.31
N PRO A 537 -22.13 -12.24 -25.44
CA PRO A 537 -23.00 -12.97 -26.37
C PRO A 537 -24.51 -12.68 -26.29
N ASN A 538 -25.04 -12.07 -25.22
CA ASN A 538 -26.47 -12.03 -24.93
C ASN A 538 -27.11 -10.63 -24.86
N GLU A 539 -26.40 -9.50 -25.01
CA GLU A 539 -27.00 -8.17 -24.72
C GLU A 539 -27.03 -7.14 -25.86
N MET A 540 -26.57 -7.44 -27.08
CA MET A 540 -26.71 -6.48 -28.19
C MET A 540 -26.53 -7.12 -29.58
N HIS A 541 -26.88 -8.40 -29.70
CA HIS A 541 -26.53 -9.21 -30.88
C HIS A 541 -27.32 -8.78 -32.14
N ASP A 542 -28.60 -8.43 -31.98
CA ASP A 542 -29.47 -8.10 -33.13
C ASP A 542 -29.25 -6.68 -33.66
N LEU A 543 -28.79 -5.75 -32.82
CA LEU A 543 -28.68 -4.32 -33.19
C LEU A 543 -27.46 -4.02 -34.08
N ILE A 544 -26.41 -4.84 -33.97
CA ILE A 544 -25.09 -4.61 -34.60
C ILE A 544 -24.82 -5.60 -35.73
N SER A 545 -25.39 -6.81 -35.68
CA SER A 545 -25.25 -7.80 -36.75
C SER A 545 -25.69 -7.26 -38.12
N ASP A 546 -26.69 -6.36 -38.15
CA ASP A 546 -27.18 -5.74 -39.39
C ASP A 546 -26.31 -4.56 -39.89
N MET A 547 -25.47 -3.97 -39.04
CA MET A 547 -24.58 -2.84 -39.39
C MET A 547 -23.20 -3.30 -39.88
N VAL A 548 -22.76 -4.50 -39.49
CA VAL A 548 -21.39 -5.00 -39.68
C VAL A 548 -21.28 -6.05 -40.79
N GLY A 549 -22.39 -6.33 -41.50
CA GLY A 549 -22.49 -7.31 -42.60
C GLY A 549 -21.26 -7.39 -43.50
#